data_AF-A0A7S7UWW0-F1
#
_entry.id   AF-A0A7S7UWW0-F1
#
_cell.length_a   1.000
_cell.length_b   1.000
_cell.length_c   1.000
_cell.angle_alpha   90.00
_cell.angle_beta   90.00
_cell.angle_gamma   90.00
#
_symmetry.space_group_name_H-M   'P 1'
#
loop_
_entity.id
_entity.type
_entity.pdbx_description
1 polymer ?
#
loop_
_entity_poly.entity_id
_entity_poly.type
_entity_poly.pdbx_seq_one_letter_code
_entity_poly.pdbx_strand_id
1 'polypeptide(L)'
;MRSMGTGPGQQRSRPSRVAVMRQSSISKDRTYSGTLMSGFCVRIGAVHFQWMKLSKQGHAMISMDEGKWLVPFKGRGSSAYTQLNFLWQHENVFVMDNHRAAMWCWLQRIKPTSSHSLFHIDQHYDTRTSHMNEWLKKVPSCWDIPIEDYLSLTVAHPAIGEIPLLSWDNYLSIYLELFGRHLNSVNFATHRVGERPKQEIWEHDVWDVPENLDYWLKPELAPWIMNVDLDYFFCDASDDQPPQRFLSPDFISGVFDVIARKRNDGTIGVVTIALTSTKDLTGGWGPAVETARLGLSRLGIDFALP
;
A
#
# COMPACT_ATOMS: atom_id res chain seq x y z
N MET A 1 27.40 -47.14 29.76
CA MET A 1 26.64 -47.68 30.91
C MET A 1 25.83 -46.54 31.53
N ARG A 2 24.49 -46.58 31.41
CA ARG A 2 23.41 -45.90 32.20
C ARG A 2 23.48 -44.37 32.39
N SER A 3 22.42 -43.57 32.47
CA SER A 3 20.95 -43.63 32.20
C SER A 3 20.42 -42.20 32.51
N MET A 4 19.64 -41.57 31.63
CA MET A 4 18.20 -41.20 31.76
C MET A 4 17.67 -40.58 33.08
N GLY A 5 16.86 -39.50 32.92
CA GLY A 5 15.79 -39.03 33.83
C GLY A 5 15.68 -37.49 33.92
N THR A 6 14.89 -36.77 33.11
CA THR A 6 13.45 -36.35 33.24
C THR A 6 13.12 -35.34 34.36
N GLY A 7 12.42 -34.24 33.99
CA GLY A 7 12.04 -33.02 34.77
C GLY A 7 11.02 -33.20 35.92
N PRO A 8 10.13 -32.24 36.29
CA PRO A 8 9.55 -31.06 35.56
C PRO A 8 9.69 -29.72 36.35
N GLY A 9 9.45 -28.51 35.82
CA GLY A 9 8.17 -27.92 35.41
C GLY A 9 7.83 -26.70 36.29
N GLN A 10 7.83 -25.48 35.74
CA GLN A 10 7.20 -24.32 36.38
C GLN A 10 6.56 -23.40 35.33
N GLN A 11 5.24 -23.53 35.20
CA GLN A 11 4.37 -22.57 34.55
C GLN A 11 4.41 -21.24 35.31
N ARG A 12 4.65 -20.14 34.60
CA ARG A 12 4.30 -18.79 35.09
C ARG A 12 3.16 -18.25 34.25
N SER A 13 1.97 -18.30 34.84
CA SER A 13 0.76 -17.64 34.37
C SER A 13 0.96 -16.11 34.34
N ARG A 14 0.59 -15.49 33.23
CA ARG A 14 0.47 -14.02 33.11
C ARG A 14 -0.93 -13.59 33.57
N PRO A 15 -1.07 -12.52 34.35
CA PRO A 15 -2.39 -12.05 34.80
C PRO A 15 -3.10 -11.26 33.70
N SER A 16 -4.38 -11.58 33.56
CA SER A 16 -5.41 -10.89 32.79
C SER A 16 -5.59 -9.45 33.29
N ARG A 17 -5.48 -8.47 32.38
CA ARG A 17 -5.87 -7.08 32.66
C ARG A 17 -7.31 -6.85 32.22
N VAL A 18 -8.17 -6.71 33.21
CA VAL A 18 -9.53 -6.18 33.09
C VAL A 18 -9.44 -4.67 32.84
N ALA A 19 -9.92 -4.21 31.70
CA ALA A 19 -10.06 -2.79 31.41
C ALA A 19 -11.32 -2.25 32.10
N VAL A 20 -11.13 -1.28 32.99
CA VAL A 20 -12.19 -0.56 33.69
C VAL A 20 -12.77 0.50 32.76
N MET A 21 -14.02 0.31 32.34
CA MET A 21 -14.85 1.33 31.70
C MET A 21 -15.02 2.52 32.65
N ARG A 22 -14.56 3.71 32.24
CA ARG A 22 -15.02 4.99 32.80
C ARG A 22 -15.92 5.67 31.78
N GLN A 23 -17.21 5.68 32.08
CA GLN A 23 -18.18 6.57 31.46
C GLN A 23 -17.92 8.00 31.94
N SER A 24 -17.82 8.96 31.02
CA SER A 24 -18.05 10.38 31.32
C SER A 24 -19.03 10.95 30.31
N SER A 25 -20.28 11.07 30.77
CA SER A 25 -21.35 11.85 30.19
C SER A 25 -21.10 13.35 30.35
N ILE A 26 -21.10 14.12 29.27
CA ILE A 26 -21.43 15.56 29.31
C ILE A 26 -22.37 15.93 28.16
N SER A 27 -23.24 16.86 28.52
CA SER A 27 -24.52 17.30 27.99
C SER A 27 -24.54 18.03 26.66
N LYS A 28 -25.71 17.84 26.04
CA LYS A 28 -26.45 18.65 25.07
C LYS A 28 -26.38 20.18 25.16
N ASP A 29 -26.73 20.74 23.99
CA ASP A 29 -27.41 22.01 23.69
C ASP A 29 -26.58 23.30 23.64
N ARG A 30 -26.46 23.83 22.42
CA ARG A 30 -27.08 25.14 22.07
C ARG A 30 -27.16 25.36 20.56
N THR A 31 -28.40 25.43 20.11
CA THR A 31 -28.87 26.10 18.90
C THR A 31 -28.61 27.61 18.98
N TYR A 32 -28.23 28.23 17.86
CA TYR A 32 -28.62 29.62 17.56
C TYR A 32 -28.78 29.82 16.05
N SER A 33 -29.97 30.32 15.73
CA SER A 33 -30.46 30.85 14.46
C SER A 33 -29.95 32.27 14.21
N GLY A 34 -30.04 32.73 12.96
CA GLY A 34 -29.94 34.17 12.63
C GLY A 34 -29.29 34.45 11.27
N THR A 35 -29.99 34.26 10.16
CA THR A 35 -30.71 35.31 9.40
C THR A 35 -29.84 36.00 8.35
N LEU A 36 -30.21 35.74 7.08
CA LEU A 36 -29.78 36.44 5.88
C LEU A 36 -30.11 37.93 5.91
N MET A 37 -29.21 38.74 5.34
CA MET A 37 -29.52 40.07 4.84
C MET A 37 -29.20 40.15 3.34
N SER A 38 -30.21 40.62 2.61
CA SER A 38 -30.26 41.15 1.24
C SER A 38 -29.00 41.92 0.82
N GLY A 39 -28.66 42.08 -0.45
CA GLY A 39 -29.34 41.80 -1.70
C GLY A 39 -28.58 42.55 -2.80
N PHE A 40 -28.53 42.01 -4.01
CA PHE A 40 -28.18 42.77 -5.21
C PHE A 40 -29.05 42.29 -6.36
N CYS A 41 -29.81 43.24 -6.90
CA CYS A 41 -30.65 43.09 -8.08
C CYS A 41 -29.84 43.56 -9.28
N VAL A 42 -29.62 42.68 -10.27
CA VAL A 42 -29.23 43.08 -11.62
C VAL A 42 -30.16 42.36 -12.60
N ARG A 43 -30.87 43.14 -13.41
CA ARG A 43 -31.81 42.67 -14.42
C ARG A 43 -31.10 42.24 -15.70
N ILE A 44 -31.47 41.03 -16.13
CA ILE A 44 -31.88 40.60 -17.47
C ILE A 44 -30.88 40.77 -18.62
N GLY A 45 -30.27 39.65 -19.00
CA GLY A 45 -29.92 39.33 -20.39
C GLY A 45 -30.51 37.96 -20.72
N ALA A 46 -31.50 37.92 -21.61
CA ALA A 46 -32.15 36.69 -22.06
C ALA A 46 -31.15 35.84 -22.86
N VAL A 47 -30.92 34.59 -22.43
CA VAL A 47 -30.26 33.59 -23.27
C VAL A 47 -31.18 32.37 -23.35
N HIS A 48 -31.51 32.03 -24.59
CA HIS A 48 -32.39 30.96 -25.03
C HIS A 48 -32.12 29.63 -24.32
N PHE A 49 -33.12 29.08 -23.64
CA PHE A 49 -33.14 27.68 -23.21
C PHE A 49 -33.52 26.81 -24.41
N GLN A 50 -32.53 26.15 -25.02
CA GLN A 50 -32.77 25.16 -26.04
C GLN A 50 -32.87 23.78 -25.37
N TRP A 51 -34.10 23.27 -25.32
CA TRP A 51 -34.38 21.88 -24.96
C TRP A 51 -33.74 20.95 -26.01
N MET A 52 -32.62 20.30 -25.66
CA MET A 52 -32.12 19.18 -26.45
C MET A 52 -32.93 17.92 -26.14
N LYS A 53 -33.51 17.37 -27.20
CA LYS A 53 -34.19 16.08 -27.23
C LYS A 53 -33.25 14.98 -26.72
N LEU A 54 -33.72 14.24 -25.73
CA LEU A 54 -33.20 12.92 -25.37
C LEU A 54 -33.33 11.98 -26.58
N SER A 55 -32.23 11.68 -27.26
CA SER A 55 -32.15 10.53 -28.16
C SER A 55 -31.63 9.32 -27.37
N LYS A 56 -32.53 8.37 -27.12
CA LYS A 56 -32.17 6.99 -26.82
C LYS A 56 -31.46 6.41 -28.05
N GLN A 57 -30.19 6.05 -27.91
CA GLN A 57 -29.53 4.88 -28.50
C GLN A 57 -28.01 5.08 -28.51
N GLY A 58 -27.29 4.08 -28.02
CA GLY A 58 -25.83 4.04 -27.99
C GLY A 58 -25.27 4.24 -26.58
N HIS A 59 -25.47 3.28 -25.69
CA HIS A 59 -24.47 3.03 -24.66
C HIS A 59 -23.19 2.67 -25.41
N ALA A 60 -22.32 3.66 -25.66
CA ALA A 60 -20.93 3.37 -25.88
C ALA A 60 -20.48 2.64 -24.61
N MET A 61 -20.22 1.34 -24.73
CA MET A 61 -19.43 0.65 -23.72
C MET A 61 -18.15 1.47 -23.60
N ILE A 62 -17.98 2.12 -22.45
CA ILE A 62 -16.69 2.65 -22.05
C ILE A 62 -15.76 1.46 -22.21
N SER A 63 -14.82 1.56 -23.15
CA SER A 63 -13.69 0.64 -23.24
C SER A 63 -13.13 0.54 -21.85
N MET A 64 -13.34 -0.59 -21.15
CA MET A 64 -12.60 -0.87 -19.94
C MET A 64 -11.16 -0.93 -20.40
N ASP A 65 -10.36 0.06 -20.00
CA ASP A 65 -8.96 0.13 -20.37
C ASP A 65 -8.30 -1.15 -19.84
N GLU A 66 -8.01 -2.10 -20.72
CA GLU A 66 -7.44 -3.37 -20.32
C GLU A 66 -6.05 -3.08 -19.75
N GLY A 67 -5.79 -3.51 -18.51
CA GLY A 67 -4.52 -3.20 -17.89
C GLY A 67 -3.34 -3.81 -18.65
N LYS A 68 -2.18 -3.15 -18.55
CA LYS A 68 -0.98 -3.40 -19.34
C LYS A 68 0.06 -4.19 -18.54
N TRP A 69 0.63 -5.22 -19.16
CA TRP A 69 1.83 -5.89 -18.67
C TRP A 69 3.07 -5.04 -18.98
N LEU A 70 3.72 -4.54 -17.93
CA LEU A 70 5.02 -3.85 -18.03
C LEU A 70 6.18 -4.84 -17.90
N VAL A 71 6.01 -5.84 -17.05
CA VAL A 71 6.84 -7.05 -17.04
C VAL A 71 5.90 -8.23 -17.26
N PRO A 72 6.04 -8.98 -18.37
CA PRO A 72 5.18 -10.13 -18.67
C PRO A 72 5.20 -11.15 -17.54
N PHE A 73 4.07 -11.82 -17.32
CA PHE A 73 3.97 -12.89 -16.33
C PHE A 73 4.87 -14.07 -16.70
N LYS A 74 5.89 -14.33 -15.88
CA LYS A 74 6.88 -15.41 -16.07
C LYS A 74 6.46 -16.73 -15.41
N GLY A 75 5.27 -16.79 -14.82
CA GLY A 75 4.74 -17.95 -14.12
C GLY A 75 4.75 -17.80 -12.59
N ARG A 76 4.31 -18.86 -11.92
CA ARG A 76 4.11 -18.92 -10.46
C ARG A 76 5.38 -19.31 -9.69
N GLY A 77 6.52 -18.78 -10.13
CA GLY A 77 7.82 -19.01 -9.50
C GLY A 77 7.96 -18.32 -8.15
N SER A 78 9.06 -18.59 -7.43
CA SER A 78 9.44 -17.78 -6.27
C SER A 78 10.26 -16.59 -6.75
N SER A 79 9.89 -15.39 -6.33
CA SER A 79 10.62 -14.16 -6.63
C SER A 79 11.81 -13.94 -5.70
N ALA A 80 11.74 -14.53 -4.50
CA ALA A 80 12.68 -14.35 -3.41
C ALA A 80 13.08 -12.87 -3.25
N TYR A 81 14.37 -12.59 -3.04
CA TYR A 81 14.88 -11.24 -2.81
C TYR A 81 15.06 -10.40 -4.08
N THR A 82 15.17 -11.04 -5.24
CA THR A 82 15.87 -10.44 -6.39
C THR A 82 15.13 -10.54 -7.71
N GLN A 83 14.07 -11.34 -7.80
CA GLN A 83 13.34 -11.53 -9.05
C GLN A 83 11.98 -10.83 -9.01
N LEU A 84 11.43 -10.62 -10.19
CA LEU A 84 10.08 -10.10 -10.39
C LEU A 84 9.41 -10.97 -11.46
N ASN A 85 8.35 -11.66 -11.07
CA ASN A 85 7.59 -12.53 -11.96
C ASN A 85 6.64 -11.74 -12.85
N PHE A 86 6.14 -10.59 -12.38
CA PHE A 86 5.36 -9.68 -13.22
C PHE A 86 5.28 -8.26 -12.66
N LEU A 87 4.90 -7.35 -13.54
CA LEU A 87 4.43 -6.02 -13.20
C LEU A 87 3.30 -5.69 -14.15
N TRP A 88 2.12 -5.46 -13.60
CA TRP A 88 0.91 -5.14 -14.32
C TRP A 88 0.39 -3.79 -13.87
N GLN A 89 -0.16 -3.00 -14.79
CA GLN A 89 -0.63 -1.64 -14.52
C GLN A 89 -2.05 -1.46 -15.05
N HIS A 90 -2.90 -0.83 -14.26
CA HIS A 90 -4.18 -0.27 -14.71
C HIS A 90 -4.33 1.15 -14.18
N GLU A 91 -4.32 2.14 -15.08
CA GLU A 91 -4.26 3.56 -14.75
C GLU A 91 -3.11 3.89 -13.78
N ASN A 92 -3.40 4.31 -12.54
CA ASN A 92 -2.44 4.61 -11.49
C ASN A 92 -2.28 3.49 -10.45
N VAL A 93 -2.80 2.29 -10.72
CA VAL A 93 -2.66 1.11 -9.88
C VAL A 93 -1.66 0.15 -10.52
N PHE A 94 -0.68 -0.29 -9.76
CA PHE A 94 0.34 -1.24 -10.17
C PHE A 94 0.24 -2.49 -9.28
N VAL A 95 0.22 -3.66 -9.91
CA VAL A 95 0.17 -4.96 -9.25
C VAL A 95 1.42 -5.74 -9.61
N MET A 96 2.07 -6.31 -8.61
CA MET A 96 3.33 -7.03 -8.75
C MET A 96 3.41 -8.18 -7.76
N ASP A 97 4.32 -9.13 -7.97
CA ASP A 97 4.49 -10.28 -7.07
C ASP A 97 5.30 -9.97 -5.80
N ASN A 98 6.09 -8.88 -5.79
CA ASN A 98 6.75 -8.32 -4.61
C ASN A 98 7.08 -6.83 -4.84
N HIS A 99 7.48 -6.11 -3.79
CA HIS A 99 7.72 -4.66 -3.84
C HIS A 99 8.93 -4.17 -4.64
N ARG A 100 9.74 -5.02 -5.28
CA ARG A 100 10.99 -4.61 -5.94
C ARG A 100 10.80 -3.48 -6.97
N ALA A 101 9.65 -3.44 -7.65
CA ALA A 101 9.32 -2.42 -8.65
C ALA A 101 8.48 -1.25 -8.11
N ALA A 102 8.13 -1.22 -6.82
CA ALA A 102 7.22 -0.22 -6.26
C ALA A 102 7.77 1.21 -6.41
N MET A 103 9.03 1.43 -6.03
CA MET A 103 9.68 2.74 -6.19
C MET A 103 9.67 3.21 -7.65
N TRP A 104 9.96 2.34 -8.62
CA TRP A 104 9.89 2.69 -10.04
C TRP A 104 8.48 3.18 -10.43
N CYS A 105 7.44 2.47 -9.97
CA CYS A 105 6.03 2.81 -10.26
C CYS A 105 5.66 4.19 -9.72
N TRP A 106 6.12 4.53 -8.51
CA TRP A 106 5.85 5.84 -7.92
C TRP A 106 6.47 6.96 -8.74
N LEU A 107 7.70 6.76 -9.19
CA LEU A 107 8.46 7.73 -9.99
C LEU A 107 7.84 8.00 -11.36
N GLN A 108 7.01 7.08 -11.88
CA GLN A 108 6.25 7.29 -13.12
C GLN A 108 5.00 8.16 -12.94
N ARG A 109 4.51 8.32 -11.70
CA ARG A 109 3.22 8.97 -11.41
C ARG A 109 3.37 10.24 -10.58
N ILE A 110 4.40 10.31 -9.76
CA ILE A 110 4.66 11.41 -8.84
C ILE A 110 6.04 11.96 -9.12
N LYS A 111 6.13 13.30 -9.18
CA LYS A 111 7.40 13.99 -9.21
C LYS A 111 8.01 13.95 -7.80
N PRO A 112 9.07 13.18 -7.54
CA PRO A 112 9.54 12.90 -6.19
C PRO A 112 10.16 14.11 -5.49
N THR A 113 10.49 15.18 -6.24
CA THR A 113 10.99 16.45 -5.69
C THR A 113 9.89 17.46 -5.38
N SER A 114 8.63 17.13 -5.69
CA SER A 114 7.46 17.90 -5.25
C SER A 114 6.96 17.35 -3.92
N SER A 115 6.29 18.17 -3.11
CA SER A 115 5.65 17.70 -1.89
C SER A 115 4.62 16.59 -2.17
N HIS A 116 4.69 15.51 -1.41
CA HIS A 116 3.78 14.36 -1.49
C HIS A 116 3.79 13.62 -0.14
N SER A 117 2.98 12.57 0.02
CA SER A 117 2.96 11.75 1.24
C SER A 117 3.03 10.26 0.91
N LEU A 118 3.38 9.45 1.91
CA LEU A 118 3.49 8.01 1.77
C LEU A 118 2.66 7.31 2.86
N PHE A 119 1.89 6.31 2.46
CA PHE A 119 1.27 5.34 3.34
C PHE A 119 1.69 3.93 2.92
N HIS A 120 2.31 3.19 3.84
CA HIS A 120 2.74 1.81 3.65
C HIS A 120 1.95 0.86 4.55
N ILE A 121 1.33 -0.14 3.94
CA ILE A 121 0.59 -1.23 4.60
C ILE A 121 1.31 -2.52 4.23
N ASP A 122 1.94 -3.19 5.19
CA ASP A 122 2.82 -4.34 4.93
C ASP A 122 3.11 -5.06 6.26
N GLN A 123 3.34 -6.38 6.29
CA GLN A 123 3.84 -7.01 7.51
C GLN A 123 5.18 -6.41 7.96
N HIS A 124 6.04 -6.03 7.02
CA HIS A 124 7.40 -5.54 7.15
C HIS A 124 7.49 -4.01 7.05
N TYR A 125 8.63 -3.46 7.44
CA TYR A 125 8.93 -2.06 7.21
C TYR A 125 9.57 -1.77 5.84
N ASP A 126 10.14 -2.78 5.17
CA ASP A 126 10.89 -2.63 3.90
C ASP A 126 12.04 -1.60 3.91
N THR A 127 12.56 -1.26 5.09
CA THR A 127 13.55 -0.17 5.24
C THR A 127 14.92 -0.63 5.72
N ARG A 128 15.44 -1.76 5.21
CA ARG A 128 16.81 -2.19 5.51
C ARG A 128 17.80 -1.09 5.15
N THR A 129 18.79 -0.80 6.01
CA THR A 129 19.79 0.27 5.76
C THR A 129 21.25 -0.19 5.79
N SER A 130 21.49 -1.50 5.91
CA SER A 130 22.83 -2.07 6.16
C SER A 130 23.93 -1.70 5.16
N HIS A 131 23.57 -1.37 3.91
CA HIS A 131 24.52 -0.97 2.86
C HIS A 131 24.12 0.33 2.15
N MET A 132 23.47 1.25 2.87
CA MET A 132 22.92 2.48 2.29
C MET A 132 23.98 3.29 1.53
N ASN A 133 25.18 3.46 2.08
CA ASN A 133 26.24 4.23 1.43
C ASN A 133 26.69 3.62 0.09
N GLU A 134 26.71 2.29 -0.01
CA GLU A 134 27.03 1.58 -1.25
C GLU A 134 25.89 1.68 -2.26
N TRP A 135 24.64 1.56 -1.81
CA TRP A 135 23.46 1.66 -2.67
C TRP A 135 23.33 3.05 -3.29
N LEU A 136 23.47 4.11 -2.48
CA LEU A 136 23.38 5.50 -2.97
C LEU A 136 24.48 5.88 -3.97
N LYS A 137 25.61 5.17 -4.01
CA LYS A 137 26.63 5.38 -5.05
C LYS A 137 26.24 4.78 -6.41
N LYS A 138 25.23 3.91 -6.43
CA LYS A 138 24.80 3.15 -7.60
C LYS A 138 23.42 3.54 -8.11
N VAL A 139 22.65 4.34 -7.35
CA VAL A 139 21.41 4.90 -7.86
C VAL A 139 21.68 5.80 -9.08
N PRO A 140 20.80 5.81 -10.09
CA PRO A 140 20.99 6.63 -11.26
C PRO A 140 20.82 8.12 -10.93
N SER A 141 21.46 8.98 -11.73
CA SER A 141 21.32 10.44 -11.58
C SER A 141 19.94 10.96 -11.98
N CYS A 142 19.22 10.20 -12.82
CA CYS A 142 17.82 10.44 -13.20
C CYS A 142 17.03 9.13 -13.13
N TRP A 143 15.74 9.23 -12.81
CA TRP A 143 14.85 8.07 -12.67
C TRP A 143 13.90 7.89 -13.86
N ASP A 144 14.10 8.68 -14.92
CA ASP A 144 13.39 8.54 -16.19
C ASP A 144 14.06 7.42 -17.02
N ILE A 145 13.89 6.20 -16.53
CA ILE A 145 14.46 4.98 -17.12
C ILE A 145 13.36 3.91 -17.30
N PRO A 146 13.46 3.08 -18.35
CA PRO A 146 12.60 1.91 -18.52
C PRO A 146 12.64 0.96 -17.31
N ILE A 147 11.58 0.16 -17.13
CA ILE A 147 11.51 -0.81 -16.04
C ILE A 147 12.63 -1.86 -16.14
N GLU A 148 13.03 -2.24 -17.35
CA GLU A 148 14.12 -3.17 -17.60
C GLU A 148 15.45 -2.63 -17.08
N ASP A 149 15.73 -1.36 -17.34
CA ASP A 149 16.94 -0.68 -16.88
C ASP A 149 16.94 -0.55 -15.36
N TYR A 150 15.80 -0.17 -14.76
CA TYR A 150 15.63 -0.14 -13.30
C TYR A 150 15.89 -1.51 -12.66
N LEU A 151 15.31 -2.59 -13.22
CA LEU A 151 15.51 -3.95 -12.71
C LEU A 151 16.91 -4.52 -13.00
N SER A 152 17.68 -3.88 -13.88
CA SER A 152 19.06 -4.26 -14.19
C SER A 152 20.10 -3.58 -13.29
N LEU A 153 19.71 -2.60 -12.47
CA LEU A 153 20.63 -1.92 -11.56
C LEU A 153 21.26 -2.92 -10.57
N THR A 154 22.59 -2.93 -10.47
CA THR A 154 23.34 -3.81 -9.58
C THR A 154 24.28 -3.06 -8.63
N VAL A 155 24.63 -3.71 -7.54
CA VAL A 155 25.66 -3.30 -6.58
C VAL A 155 26.56 -4.49 -6.27
N ALA A 156 27.85 -4.24 -6.08
CA ALA A 156 28.79 -5.28 -5.70
C ALA A 156 28.59 -5.66 -4.22
N HIS A 157 28.42 -6.96 -3.95
CA HIS A 157 28.41 -7.55 -2.63
C HIS A 157 29.70 -8.36 -2.40
N PRO A 158 30.44 -8.15 -1.29
CA PRO A 158 31.75 -8.78 -1.07
C PRO A 158 31.75 -10.31 -1.16
N ALA A 159 30.65 -10.96 -0.75
CA ALA A 159 30.59 -12.42 -0.66
C ALA A 159 29.98 -13.13 -1.89
N ILE A 160 29.15 -12.46 -2.69
CA ILE A 160 28.32 -13.12 -3.72
C ILE A 160 28.41 -12.44 -5.09
N GLY A 161 29.24 -11.41 -5.25
CA GLY A 161 29.41 -10.69 -6.51
C GLY A 161 28.33 -9.63 -6.72
N GLU A 162 27.92 -9.41 -7.97
CA GLU A 162 26.88 -8.43 -8.27
C GLU A 162 25.50 -8.94 -7.88
N ILE A 163 24.76 -8.13 -7.13
CA ILE A 163 23.36 -8.36 -6.77
C ILE A 163 22.51 -7.20 -7.23
N PRO A 164 21.18 -7.39 -7.40
CA PRO A 164 20.29 -6.26 -7.63
C PRO A 164 20.46 -5.17 -6.59
N LEU A 165 20.51 -3.92 -7.06
CA LEU A 165 20.56 -2.74 -6.21
C LEU A 165 19.26 -2.59 -5.41
N LEU A 166 18.12 -2.83 -6.07
CA LEU A 166 16.79 -2.75 -5.48
C LEU A 166 16.25 -4.18 -5.25
N SER A 167 15.87 -4.43 -4.00
CA SER A 167 15.16 -5.61 -3.50
C SER A 167 13.89 -5.19 -2.78
N TRP A 168 13.04 -6.15 -2.44
CA TRP A 168 11.81 -5.89 -1.68
C TRP A 168 12.07 -5.26 -0.31
N ASP A 169 13.24 -5.47 0.31
CA ASP A 169 13.53 -4.98 1.66
C ASP A 169 14.35 -3.68 1.74
N ASN A 170 14.71 -3.05 0.60
CA ASN A 170 15.52 -1.83 0.61
C ASN A 170 15.05 -0.69 -0.32
N TYR A 171 14.09 -0.93 -1.22
CA TYR A 171 13.61 0.11 -2.13
C TYR A 171 13.05 1.31 -1.35
N LEU A 172 12.35 1.06 -0.23
CA LEU A 172 11.72 2.10 0.55
C LEU A 172 12.77 2.89 1.34
N SER A 173 13.77 2.26 1.96
CA SER A 173 14.85 3.01 2.62
C SER A 173 15.62 3.90 1.65
N ILE A 174 15.89 3.43 0.43
CA ILE A 174 16.51 4.23 -0.63
C ILE A 174 15.62 5.41 -1.02
N TYR A 175 14.31 5.19 -1.18
CA TYR A 175 13.35 6.25 -1.48
C TYR A 175 13.33 7.32 -0.39
N LEU A 176 13.28 6.90 0.88
CA LEU A 176 13.26 7.80 2.03
C LEU A 176 14.55 8.63 2.14
N GLU A 177 15.71 8.04 1.87
CA GLU A 177 16.99 8.75 1.89
C GLU A 177 17.09 9.79 0.76
N LEU A 178 16.59 9.47 -0.44
CA LEU A 178 16.66 10.36 -1.59
C LEU A 178 15.60 11.46 -1.57
N PHE A 179 14.39 11.15 -1.12
CA PHE A 179 13.21 11.99 -1.30
C PHE A 179 12.46 12.31 -0.02
N GLY A 180 12.89 11.78 1.14
CA GLY A 180 12.19 11.94 2.42
C GLY A 180 11.97 13.40 2.83
N ARG A 181 12.89 14.32 2.46
CA ARG A 181 12.72 15.76 2.70
C ARG A 181 11.52 16.40 1.97
N HIS A 182 10.97 15.71 0.98
CA HIS A 182 9.80 16.14 0.22
C HIS A 182 8.50 15.48 0.69
N LEU A 183 8.58 14.57 1.68
CA LEU A 183 7.40 13.94 2.26
C LEU A 183 6.75 14.86 3.30
N ASN A 184 5.48 15.19 3.10
CA ASN A 184 4.67 15.90 4.09
C ASN A 184 4.28 14.98 5.26
N SER A 185 4.09 13.70 4.97
CA SER A 185 3.74 12.68 5.96
C SER A 185 4.17 11.30 5.51
N VAL A 186 4.59 10.47 6.47
CA VAL A 186 5.05 9.10 6.24
C VAL A 186 4.36 8.19 7.26
N ASN A 187 3.49 7.33 6.78
CA ASN A 187 2.60 6.52 7.60
C ASN A 187 2.88 5.04 7.33
N PHE A 188 2.90 4.26 8.40
CA PHE A 188 3.17 2.83 8.40
C PHE A 188 2.07 2.13 9.18
N ALA A 189 1.38 1.19 8.55
CA ALA A 189 0.58 0.19 9.22
C ALA A 189 1.28 -1.15 8.99
N THR A 190 2.05 -1.61 9.97
CA THR A 190 2.85 -2.84 9.84
C THR A 190 2.76 -3.75 11.03
N HIS A 191 3.16 -5.01 10.86
CA HIS A 191 3.35 -5.94 11.98
C HIS A 191 4.71 -5.74 12.67
N ARG A 192 5.40 -4.62 12.36
CA ARG A 192 6.69 -4.22 12.93
C ARG A 192 7.82 -5.22 12.65
N VAL A 193 7.76 -5.93 11.53
CA VAL A 193 8.80 -6.89 11.13
C VAL A 193 9.90 -6.18 10.34
N GLY A 194 11.16 -6.57 10.57
CA GLY A 194 12.31 -6.00 9.88
C GLY A 194 12.85 -4.72 10.52
N GLU A 195 13.65 -3.98 9.75
CA GLU A 195 14.32 -2.76 10.22
C GLU A 195 13.40 -1.56 10.09
N ARG A 196 13.06 -0.91 11.22
CA ARG A 196 12.26 0.33 11.26
C ARG A 196 13.02 1.50 10.60
N PRO A 197 12.34 2.40 9.87
CA PRO A 197 13.00 3.56 9.25
C PRO A 197 13.61 4.50 10.30
N LYS A 198 14.72 5.15 9.90
CA LYS A 198 15.47 6.10 10.74
C LYS A 198 14.77 7.46 10.89
N GLN A 199 14.00 7.86 9.87
CA GLN A 199 13.23 9.10 9.90
C GLN A 199 12.00 8.99 10.81
N GLU A 200 11.40 10.13 11.13
CA GLU A 200 10.14 10.18 11.86
C GLU A 200 9.01 9.59 11.00
N ILE A 201 8.18 8.75 11.62
CA ILE A 201 7.03 8.10 10.98
C ILE A 201 5.84 8.11 11.93
N TRP A 202 4.65 8.09 11.35
CA TRP A 202 3.41 7.78 12.03
C TRP A 202 3.16 6.28 11.91
N GLU A 203 3.10 5.60 13.04
CA GLU A 203 2.91 4.15 13.09
C GLU A 203 1.50 3.85 13.62
N HIS A 204 0.77 3.04 12.86
CA HIS A 204 -0.65 2.75 13.08
C HIS A 204 -0.83 1.27 13.41
N ASP A 205 -1.71 0.98 14.36
CA ASP A 205 -2.05 -0.40 14.69
C ASP A 205 -2.96 -1.00 13.61
N VAL A 206 -2.82 -2.30 13.38
CA VAL A 206 -3.62 -3.03 12.38
C VAL A 206 -5.11 -2.88 12.60
N TRP A 207 -5.55 -2.86 13.86
CA TRP A 207 -6.96 -2.78 14.20
C TRP A 207 -7.56 -1.40 13.94
N ASP A 208 -6.73 -0.35 13.87
CA ASP A 208 -7.17 1.02 13.64
C ASP A 208 -7.36 1.34 12.15
N VAL A 209 -6.76 0.56 11.25
CA VAL A 209 -6.73 0.87 9.80
C VAL A 209 -8.14 1.01 9.20
N PRO A 210 -9.10 0.08 9.36
CA PRO A 210 -10.39 0.19 8.69
C PRO A 210 -11.18 1.45 9.08
N GLU A 211 -11.05 1.89 10.33
CA GLU A 211 -11.82 3.02 10.85
C GLU A 211 -11.13 4.36 10.58
N ASN A 212 -9.79 4.38 10.52
CA ASN A 212 -9.03 5.63 10.52
C ASN A 212 -8.29 5.93 9.21
N LEU A 213 -8.18 4.97 8.28
CA LEU A 213 -7.44 5.18 7.03
C LEU A 213 -7.96 6.40 6.24
N ASP A 214 -9.27 6.61 6.20
CA ASP A 214 -9.87 7.77 5.51
C ASP A 214 -9.44 9.11 6.15
N TYR A 215 -9.36 9.13 7.48
CA TYR A 215 -8.92 10.29 8.26
C TYR A 215 -7.41 10.57 8.11
N TRP A 216 -6.58 9.52 8.04
CA TRP A 216 -5.13 9.68 7.85
C TRP A 216 -4.78 10.17 6.44
N LEU A 217 -5.54 9.75 5.41
CA LEU A 217 -5.37 10.17 4.03
C LEU A 217 -6.02 11.55 3.78
N LYS A 218 -5.37 12.57 4.34
CA LYS A 218 -5.80 13.96 4.28
C LYS A 218 -5.53 14.58 2.89
N PRO A 219 -6.53 15.18 2.22
CA PRO A 219 -6.36 15.81 0.91
C PRO A 219 -5.31 16.93 0.90
N GLU A 220 -5.13 17.67 2.01
CA GLU A 220 -4.12 18.71 2.13
C GLU A 220 -2.67 18.18 2.13
N LEU A 221 -2.49 16.87 2.33
CA LEU A 221 -1.19 16.18 2.29
C LEU A 221 -0.97 15.45 0.95
N ALA A 222 -1.92 15.56 0.01
CA ALA A 222 -1.85 14.93 -1.30
C ALA A 222 -0.71 15.49 -2.19
N PRO A 223 -0.27 14.75 -3.22
CA PRO A 223 -0.70 13.40 -3.55
C PRO A 223 -0.11 12.36 -2.59
N TRP A 224 -0.87 11.30 -2.32
CA TRP A 224 -0.41 10.14 -1.57
C TRP A 224 0.12 9.04 -2.49
N ILE A 225 1.25 8.46 -2.11
CA ILE A 225 1.67 7.12 -2.49
C ILE A 225 1.00 6.15 -1.52
N MET A 226 0.18 5.23 -2.05
CA MET A 226 -0.39 4.12 -1.29
C MET A 226 0.33 2.84 -1.68
N ASN A 227 1.07 2.25 -0.74
CA ASN A 227 1.85 1.03 -0.97
C ASN A 227 1.32 -0.10 -0.08
N VAL A 228 0.82 -1.17 -0.69
CA VAL A 228 0.15 -2.27 0.00
C VAL A 228 0.84 -3.59 -0.32
N ASP A 229 1.41 -4.26 0.67
CA ASP A 229 1.70 -5.69 0.60
C ASP A 229 0.51 -6.48 1.13
N LEU A 230 0.16 -7.56 0.44
CA LEU A 230 -0.93 -8.42 0.87
C LEU A 230 -0.53 -9.34 2.02
N ASP A 231 0.77 -9.55 2.30
CA ASP A 231 1.22 -10.33 3.46
C ASP A 231 0.74 -9.76 4.80
N TYR A 232 0.45 -8.45 4.84
CA TYR A 232 -0.18 -7.75 5.95
C TYR A 232 -1.49 -8.41 6.43
N PHE A 233 -2.22 -9.05 5.52
CA PHE A 233 -3.49 -9.70 5.86
C PHE A 233 -3.33 -11.14 6.37
N PHE A 234 -2.10 -11.64 6.46
CA PHE A 234 -1.75 -13.00 6.84
C PHE A 234 -1.01 -13.02 8.18
N CYS A 235 -1.10 -14.15 8.86
CA CYS A 235 -0.28 -14.44 10.03
C CYS A 235 0.09 -15.92 10.05
N ASP A 236 1.14 -16.24 10.81
CA ASP A 236 1.50 -17.62 11.09
C ASP A 236 0.37 -18.30 11.85
N ALA A 237 -0.15 -19.40 11.30
CA ALA A 237 -1.20 -20.19 11.94
C ALA A 237 -0.61 -21.12 13.02
N SER A 238 0.55 -21.74 12.73
CA SER A 238 1.40 -22.51 13.64
C SER A 238 2.73 -22.86 12.96
N ASP A 239 3.73 -23.30 13.73
CA ASP A 239 5.08 -23.63 13.23
C ASP A 239 5.11 -24.62 12.04
N ASP A 240 4.08 -25.47 11.90
CA ASP A 240 4.00 -26.52 10.87
C ASP A 240 2.92 -26.26 9.80
N GLN A 241 2.27 -25.09 9.81
CA GLN A 241 1.23 -24.74 8.84
C GLN A 241 1.63 -23.52 8.03
N PRO A 242 1.26 -23.46 6.73
CA PRO A 242 1.44 -22.24 5.97
C PRO A 242 0.66 -21.09 6.62
N PRO A 243 1.12 -19.83 6.48
CA PRO A 243 0.39 -18.67 6.94
C PRO A 243 -1.03 -18.66 6.40
N GLN A 244 -1.94 -18.13 7.21
CA GLN A 244 -3.34 -18.02 6.87
C GLN A 244 -3.78 -16.57 6.96
N ARG A 245 -4.71 -16.20 6.09
CA ARG A 245 -5.37 -14.91 6.19
C ARG A 245 -6.13 -14.85 7.53
N PHE A 246 -5.74 -13.92 8.40
CA PHE A 246 -6.40 -13.72 9.70
C PHE A 246 -7.37 -12.55 9.70
N LEU A 247 -7.20 -11.61 8.77
CA LEU A 247 -8.11 -10.48 8.58
C LEU A 247 -9.25 -10.86 7.64
N SER A 248 -10.47 -10.50 8.03
CA SER A 248 -11.68 -10.93 7.31
C SER A 248 -11.76 -10.31 5.91
N PRO A 249 -12.54 -10.93 5.00
CA PRO A 249 -12.84 -10.30 3.71
C PRO A 249 -13.43 -8.90 3.83
N ASP A 250 -14.25 -8.66 4.87
CA ASP A 250 -14.85 -7.35 5.14
C ASP A 250 -13.80 -6.31 5.56
N PHE A 251 -12.80 -6.71 6.36
CA PHE A 251 -11.68 -5.85 6.72
C PHE A 251 -10.94 -5.39 5.46
N ILE A 252 -10.52 -6.34 4.62
CA ILE A 252 -9.78 -6.05 3.39
C ILE A 252 -10.63 -5.17 2.47
N SER A 253 -11.91 -5.52 2.30
CA SER A 253 -12.82 -4.73 1.46
C SER A 253 -12.97 -3.31 1.97
N GLY A 254 -13.07 -3.10 3.29
CA GLY A 254 -13.14 -1.77 3.90
C GLY A 254 -11.90 -0.93 3.64
N VAL A 255 -10.70 -1.51 3.77
CA VAL A 255 -9.43 -0.84 3.43
C VAL A 255 -9.41 -0.44 1.95
N PHE A 256 -9.71 -1.37 1.05
CA PHE A 256 -9.69 -1.08 -0.39
C PHE A 256 -10.83 -0.15 -0.84
N ASP A 257 -11.96 -0.10 -0.14
CA ASP A 257 -13.02 0.88 -0.37
C ASP A 257 -12.56 2.31 -0.07
N VAL A 258 -11.77 2.50 1.00
CA VAL A 258 -11.15 3.80 1.30
C VAL A 258 -10.15 4.16 0.20
N ILE A 259 -9.28 3.21 -0.19
CA ILE A 259 -8.31 3.42 -1.28
C ILE A 259 -9.03 3.81 -2.57
N ALA A 260 -10.13 3.12 -2.93
CA ALA A 260 -10.92 3.44 -4.11
C ALA A 260 -11.46 4.87 -4.07
N ARG A 261 -12.07 5.29 -2.96
CA ARG A 261 -12.61 6.65 -2.80
C ARG A 261 -11.53 7.71 -2.91
N LYS A 262 -10.43 7.55 -2.18
CA LYS A 262 -9.29 8.50 -2.16
C LYS A 262 -8.51 8.52 -3.48
N ARG A 263 -8.57 7.45 -4.25
CA ARG A 263 -8.07 7.42 -5.62
C ARG A 263 -8.99 8.21 -6.55
N ASN A 264 -10.30 8.01 -6.43
CA ASN A 264 -11.30 8.64 -7.31
C ASN A 264 -11.41 10.16 -7.06
N ASP A 265 -11.14 10.64 -5.85
CA ASP A 265 -11.10 12.08 -5.54
C ASP A 265 -9.72 12.74 -5.80
N GLY A 266 -8.73 11.96 -6.23
CA GLY A 266 -7.38 12.43 -6.56
C GLY A 266 -6.42 12.58 -5.37
N THR A 267 -6.85 12.24 -4.14
CA THR A 267 -5.98 12.27 -2.95
C THR A 267 -4.81 11.29 -3.08
N ILE A 268 -5.07 10.07 -3.59
CA ILE A 268 -4.03 9.08 -3.91
C ILE A 268 -3.59 9.23 -5.36
N GLY A 269 -2.33 9.59 -5.56
CA GLY A 269 -1.72 9.72 -6.88
C GLY A 269 -1.32 8.38 -7.50
N VAL A 270 -0.89 7.42 -6.67
CA VAL A 270 -0.45 6.09 -7.12
C VAL A 270 -0.72 5.03 -6.06
N VAL A 271 -1.12 3.85 -6.52
CA VAL A 271 -1.29 2.65 -5.70
C VAL A 271 -0.35 1.56 -6.20
N THR A 272 0.44 0.97 -5.32
CA THR A 272 1.21 -0.26 -5.58
C THR A 272 0.68 -1.38 -4.69
N ILE A 273 0.48 -2.56 -5.27
CA ILE A 273 0.01 -3.77 -4.59
C ILE A 273 1.00 -4.90 -4.86
N ALA A 274 1.70 -5.37 -3.82
CA ALA A 274 2.52 -6.56 -3.86
C ALA A 274 1.72 -7.77 -3.37
N LEU A 275 1.72 -8.86 -4.15
CA LEU A 275 1.01 -10.08 -3.78
C LEU A 275 1.73 -10.89 -2.71
N THR A 276 3.06 -10.84 -2.69
CA THR A 276 3.94 -11.63 -1.81
C THR A 276 3.55 -13.09 -1.79
N SER A 277 3.54 -13.69 -2.98
CA SER A 277 3.03 -15.04 -3.24
C SER A 277 3.93 -16.17 -2.72
N THR A 278 4.77 -15.92 -1.72
CA THR A 278 5.64 -16.93 -1.11
C THR A 278 4.86 -17.78 -0.11
N LYS A 279 5.30 -19.03 0.07
CA LYS A 279 4.59 -19.99 0.93
C LYS A 279 4.66 -19.65 2.41
N ASP A 280 5.71 -18.94 2.81
CA ASP A 280 6.06 -18.57 4.18
C ASP A 280 5.44 -17.24 4.63
N LEU A 281 4.81 -16.47 3.73
CA LEU A 281 4.14 -15.22 4.09
C LEU A 281 2.64 -15.24 3.79
N THR A 282 2.23 -15.78 2.63
CA THR A 282 0.80 -15.79 2.23
C THR A 282 0.24 -17.18 2.00
N GLY A 283 1.02 -18.25 2.25
CA GLY A 283 0.64 -19.61 1.88
C GLY A 283 0.72 -19.88 0.36
N GLY A 284 1.30 -18.94 -0.41
CA GLY A 284 1.61 -19.09 -1.82
C GLY A 284 0.68 -18.32 -2.77
N TRP A 285 0.84 -18.57 -4.06
CA TRP A 285 0.10 -17.88 -5.13
C TRP A 285 -1.42 -17.92 -5.02
N GLY A 286 -2.01 -19.03 -4.57
CA GLY A 286 -3.48 -19.17 -4.48
C GLY A 286 -4.10 -18.13 -3.56
N PRO A 287 -3.80 -18.17 -2.25
CA PRO A 287 -4.34 -17.20 -1.29
C PRO A 287 -3.93 -15.75 -1.59
N ALA A 288 -2.70 -15.51 -2.06
CA ALA A 288 -2.24 -14.18 -2.46
C ALA A 288 -3.10 -13.60 -3.60
N VAL A 289 -3.35 -14.38 -4.66
CA VAL A 289 -4.18 -13.95 -5.80
C VAL A 289 -5.65 -13.80 -5.39
N GLU A 290 -6.18 -14.66 -4.53
CA GLU A 290 -7.54 -14.52 -3.99
C GLU A 290 -7.70 -13.20 -3.23
N THR A 291 -6.73 -12.87 -2.37
CA THR A 291 -6.70 -11.62 -1.61
C THR A 291 -6.55 -10.40 -2.53
N ALA A 292 -5.69 -10.50 -3.55
CA ALA A 292 -5.53 -9.45 -4.55
C ALA A 292 -6.83 -9.18 -5.30
N ARG A 293 -7.53 -10.22 -5.75
CA ARG A 293 -8.82 -10.10 -6.44
C ARG A 293 -9.88 -9.45 -5.56
N LEU A 294 -9.94 -9.84 -4.29
CA LEU A 294 -10.86 -9.23 -3.34
C LEU A 294 -10.63 -7.71 -3.27
N GLY A 295 -9.39 -7.27 -3.04
CA GLY A 295 -9.04 -5.85 -2.96
C GLY A 295 -9.25 -5.11 -4.28
N LEU A 296 -8.72 -5.64 -5.39
CA LEU A 296 -8.79 -5.02 -6.72
C LEU A 296 -10.23 -4.88 -7.23
N SER A 297 -11.13 -5.81 -6.90
CA SER A 297 -12.55 -5.67 -7.26
C SER A 297 -13.20 -4.43 -6.62
N ARG A 298 -12.75 -4.01 -5.43
CA ARG A 298 -13.23 -2.78 -4.77
C ARG A 298 -12.73 -1.52 -5.46
N LEU A 299 -11.58 -1.62 -6.15
CA LEU A 299 -11.07 -0.57 -7.03
C LEU A 299 -11.76 -0.55 -8.40
N GLY A 300 -12.69 -1.48 -8.67
CA GLY A 300 -13.32 -1.65 -9.99
C GLY A 300 -12.38 -2.27 -11.03
N ILE A 301 -11.34 -2.99 -10.59
CA ILE A 301 -10.31 -3.57 -11.44
C ILE A 301 -10.49 -5.10 -11.50
N ASP A 302 -10.70 -5.62 -12.71
CA ASP A 302 -10.71 -7.06 -12.97
C ASP A 302 -9.29 -7.53 -13.31
N PHE A 303 -8.59 -8.06 -12.31
CA PHE A 303 -7.23 -8.56 -12.45
C PHE A 303 -7.18 -10.09 -12.44
N ALA A 304 -6.53 -10.64 -13.46
CA ALA A 304 -6.22 -12.06 -13.53
C ALA A 304 -4.79 -12.28 -14.05
N LEU A 305 -4.07 -13.19 -13.39
CA LEU A 305 -2.86 -13.76 -13.95
C LEU A 305 -3.23 -14.70 -15.12
N PRO A 306 -2.40 -14.75 -16.18
CA PRO A 306 -2.52 -15.73 -17.25
C PRO A 306 -2.42 -17.20 -16.77
#